data_AF-C6HDY8-F1
#
_entry.id   AF-C6HDY8-F1
#
_cell.length_a   1.000
_cell.length_b   1.000
_cell.length_c   1.000
_cell.angle_alpha   90.00
_cell.angle_beta   90.00
_cell.angle_gamma   90.00
#
_symmetry.space_group_name_H-M   'P 1'
#
loop_
_entity.id
_entity.type
_entity.pdbx_description
1 polymer ?
#
loop_
_entity_poly.entity_id
_entity_poly.type
_entity_poly.pdbx_seq_one_letter_code
_entity_poly.pdbx_strand_id
1 'polypeptide(L)'
;MAVIKIDIISDAICPWCFIGYRDLQKAISLYQKTYPGGSKDEFQLSWKPYFIDQEPPSESIIIHDRMLRKMGPKMTEAAADAPKARWGGVGSRF
;
A
#
# COMPACT_ATOMS: atom_id res chain seq x y z
N MET A 1 7.81 1.14 27.87
CA MET A 1 8.33 1.96 26.78
C MET A 1 9.19 1.06 25.92
N ALA A 2 8.54 0.36 25.01
CA ALA A 2 9.19 -0.47 24.01
C ALA A 2 9.39 0.35 22.73
N VAL A 3 10.50 0.10 22.04
CA VAL A 3 10.77 0.66 20.72
C VAL A 3 10.48 -0.44 19.70
N ILE A 4 9.44 -0.26 18.89
CA ILE A 4 9.00 -1.20 17.87
C ILE A 4 9.56 -0.75 16.52
N LYS A 5 10.51 -1.52 15.99
CA LYS A 5 11.11 -1.27 14.69
C LYS A 5 10.31 -1.97 13.60
N ILE A 6 9.95 -1.23 12.56
CA ILE A 6 9.20 -1.72 11.40
C ILE A 6 9.95 -1.37 10.14
N ASP A 7 10.38 -2.39 9.41
CA ASP A 7 10.95 -2.23 8.07
C ASP A 7 9.83 -2.32 7.02
N ILE A 8 9.61 -1.24 6.28
CA ILE A 8 8.62 -1.15 5.21
C ILE A 8 9.34 -1.32 3.87
N ILE A 9 9.04 -2.43 3.19
CA ILE A 9 9.51 -2.70 1.84
C ILE A 9 8.42 -2.24 0.86
N SER A 10 8.71 -1.24 0.04
CA SER A 10 7.70 -0.64 -0.83
C SER A 10 8.24 -0.17 -2.17
N ASP A 11 7.36 -0.18 -3.17
CA ASP A 11 7.55 0.41 -4.50
C ASP A 11 6.54 1.55 -4.70
N ALA A 12 6.97 2.64 -5.34
CA ALA A 12 6.13 3.80 -5.68
C ALA A 12 5.00 3.46 -6.65
N ILE A 13 5.18 2.47 -7.53
CA ILE A 13 4.15 2.07 -8.49
C ILE A 13 3.16 1.03 -7.95
N CYS A 14 3.38 0.53 -6.73
CA CYS A 14 2.53 -0.50 -6.14
C CYS A 14 1.34 0.13 -5.42
N PRO A 15 0.09 0.01 -5.95
CA PRO A 15 -1.09 0.57 -5.29
C PRO A 15 -1.35 -0.09 -3.92
N TRP A 16 -0.99 -1.37 -3.76
CA TRP A 16 -1.17 -2.10 -2.51
C TRP A 16 -0.23 -1.61 -1.40
N CYS A 17 0.99 -1.16 -1.74
CA CYS A 17 1.90 -0.56 -0.76
C CYS A 17 1.28 0.69 -0.12
N PHE A 18 0.60 1.53 -0.92
CA PHE A 18 -0.10 2.71 -0.41
C PHE A 18 -1.27 2.33 0.53
N ILE A 19 -2.10 1.36 0.12
CA ILE A 19 -3.21 0.87 0.94
C ILE A 19 -2.69 0.28 2.25
N GLY A 20 -1.67 -0.58 2.17
CA GLY A 20 -1.03 -1.22 3.31
C GLY A 20 -0.44 -0.20 4.29
N TYR A 21 0.19 0.87 3.79
CA TYR A 21 0.70 1.93 4.66
C TYR A 21 -0.42 2.66 5.43
N ARG A 22 -1.54 2.98 4.76
CA ARG A 22 -2.69 3.60 5.44
C ARG A 22 -3.29 2.68 6.49
N ASP A 23 -3.37 1.38 6.22
CA ASP A 23 -3.88 0.42 7.18
C ASP A 23 -2.90 0.21 8.35
N LEU A 24 -1.59 0.24 8.11
CA LEU A 24 -0.55 0.25 9.15
C LEU A 24 -0.70 1.47 10.06
N GLN A 25 -0.89 2.67 9.50
CA GLN A 25 -1.09 3.89 10.30
C GLN A 25 -2.33 3.80 11.20
N LYS A 26 -3.44 3.23 10.69
CA LYS A 26 -4.64 2.97 11.50
C LYS A 26 -4.36 1.98 12.61
N ALA A 27 -3.63 0.90 12.32
CA ALA A 27 -3.28 -0.12 13.30
C ALA A 27 -2.40 0.44 14.43
N ILE A 28 -1.39 1.25 14.10
CA ILE A 28 -0.55 1.94 15.09
C ILE A 28 -1.40 2.86 15.97
N SER A 29 -2.27 3.67 15.34
CA SER A 29 -3.17 4.57 16.07
C SER A 29 -4.13 3.82 17.00
N LEU A 30 -4.60 2.65 16.59
CA LEU A 30 -5.46 1.80 17.40
C LEU A 30 -4.68 1.21 18.58
N TYR A 31 -3.49 0.66 18.33
CA TYR A 31 -2.61 0.09 19.34
C TYR A 31 -2.30 1.10 20.45
N GLN A 32 -1.90 2.32 20.10
CA GLN A 32 -1.58 3.37 21.07
C GLN A 32 -2.78 3.76 21.95
N LYS A 33 -4.02 3.55 21.48
CA LYS A 33 -5.25 3.85 22.22
C LYS A 33 -5.73 2.70 23.09
N THR A 34 -5.57 1.46 22.63
CA THR A 34 -6.21 0.29 23.26
C THR A 34 -5.25 -0.53 24.11
N TYR A 35 -3.95 -0.50 23.82
CA TYR A 35 -2.97 -1.31 24.53
C TYR A 35 -2.52 -0.64 25.84
N PRO A 36 -2.53 -1.35 26.98
CA PRO A 36 -2.03 -0.81 28.25
C PRO A 36 -0.56 -0.42 28.13
N GLY A 37 -0.27 0.88 28.26
CA GLY A 37 1.09 1.41 28.08
C GLY A 37 1.51 1.65 26.62
N GLY A 38 0.67 1.30 25.64
CA GLY A 38 0.93 1.50 24.21
C GLY A 38 1.08 2.96 23.80
N SER A 39 0.50 3.89 24.54
CA SER A 39 0.70 5.33 24.36
C SER A 39 2.13 5.80 24.65
N LYS A 40 2.91 4.98 25.35
CA LYS A 40 4.33 5.20 25.65
C LYS A 40 5.25 4.35 24.77
N ASP A 41 4.73 3.59 23.83
CA ASP A 41 5.57 2.79 22.95
C ASP A 41 5.87 3.57 21.67
N GLU A 42 7.13 3.51 21.23
CA GLU A 42 7.65 4.27 20.10
C GLU A 42 7.72 3.37 18.85
N PHE A 43 7.27 3.87 17.71
CA PHE A 43 7.35 3.17 16.44
C PHE A 43 8.43 3.81 15.56
N GLN A 44 9.46 3.03 15.24
CA GLN A 44 10.55 3.43 14.35
C GLN A 44 10.35 2.78 12.98
N LEU A 45 9.98 3.59 11.99
CA LEU A 45 9.76 3.12 10.61
C LEU A 45 11.02 3.31 9.78
N SER A 46 11.49 2.24 9.14
CA SER A 46 12.59 2.28 8.18
C SER A 46 12.10 1.85 6.80
N TRP A 47 12.44 2.60 5.76
CA TRP A 47 11.96 2.36 4.40
C TRP A 47 13.04 1.67 3.57
N LYS A 48 12.66 0.58 2.90
CA LYS A 48 13.51 -0.18 1.99
C LYS A 48 12.88 -0.17 0.59
N PRO A 49 13.57 0.35 -0.43
CA PRO A 49 13.01 0.37 -1.78
C PRO A 49 12.90 -1.05 -2.34
N TYR A 50 11.85 -1.28 -3.12
CA TYR A 50 11.66 -2.51 -3.87
C TYR A 50 11.28 -2.16 -5.31
N PHE A 51 11.77 -2.95 -6.27
CA PHE A 51 11.37 -2.86 -7.66
C PHE A 51 10.48 -4.05 -7.99
N ILE A 52 9.19 -3.79 -8.20
CA ILE A 52 8.22 -4.84 -8.57
C ILE A 52 8.43 -5.36 -9.99
N ASP A 53 9.09 -4.55 -10.83
CA ASP A 53 9.52 -4.92 -12.17
C ASP A 53 11.04 -4.91 -12.22
N GLN A 54 11.63 -6.06 -12.53
CA GLN A 54 13.08 -6.22 -12.62
C GLN A 54 13.67 -5.44 -13.80
N GLU A 55 12.89 -5.30 -14.88
CA GLU A 55 13.24 -4.55 -16.08
C GLU A 55 12.14 -3.52 -16.36
N PRO A 56 12.23 -2.30 -15.79
CA PRO A 56 11.27 -1.25 -16.08
C PRO A 56 11.44 -0.75 -17.54
N PRO A 57 10.34 -0.38 -18.22
CA PRO A 57 10.43 0.18 -19.56
C PRO A 57 11.20 1.51 -19.56
N SER A 58 11.97 1.76 -20.62
CA SER A 58 12.74 3.00 -20.80
C SER A 58 11.85 4.23 -21.00
N GLU A 59 10.65 4.04 -21.54
CA GLU A 59 9.66 5.09 -21.75
C GLU A 59 8.44 4.91 -20.84
N SER A 60 7.81 6.03 -20.48
CA SER A 60 6.58 6.02 -19.71
C SER A 60 5.44 5.39 -20.52
N ILE A 61 4.74 4.44 -19.92
CA ILE A 61 3.60 3.74 -20.51
C ILE A 61 2.34 3.98 -19.67
N ILE A 62 1.19 3.97 -20.33
CA ILE A 62 -0.12 4.07 -19.65
C ILE A 62 -0.28 2.86 -18.72
N ILE A 63 -0.70 3.11 -17.48
CA ILE A 63 -0.82 2.08 -16.44
C ILE A 63 -1.76 0.94 -16.84
N HIS A 64 -2.84 1.26 -17.56
CA HIS A 64 -3.79 0.28 -18.08
C HIS A 64 -3.11 -0.69 -19.05
N ASP A 65 -2.34 -0.19 -20.00
CA ASP A 65 -1.60 -1.01 -20.97
C ASP A 65 -0.48 -1.81 -20.31
N ARG A 66 0.11 -1.30 -19.22
CA ARG A 66 1.04 -2.05 -18.38
C ARG A 66 0.34 -3.22 -17.68
N MET A 67 -0.85 -2.98 -17.11
CA MET A 67 -1.63 -4.00 -16.42
C MET A 67 -2.13 -5.09 -17.39
N LEU A 68 -2.63 -4.70 -18.57
CA LEU A 68 -3.03 -5.63 -19.61
C LEU A 68 -1.91 -6.58 -20.01
N ARG A 69 -0.69 -6.06 -20.21
CA ARG A 69 0.49 -6.87 -20.53
C ARG A 69 0.89 -7.82 -19.41
N LYS A 70 0.84 -7.37 -18.15
CA LYS A 70 1.35 -8.13 -17.00
C LYS A 70 0.36 -9.15 -16.44
N MET A 71 -0.94 -8.85 -16.47
CA MET A 71 -1.98 -9.63 -15.77
C MET A 71 -3.07 -10.19 -16.71
N GLY A 72 -3.11 -9.73 -17.97
CA GLY A 72 -4.13 -10.11 -18.94
C GLY A 72 -5.48 -9.39 -18.76
N PRO A 73 -6.39 -9.52 -19.74
CA PRO A 73 -7.63 -8.73 -19.81
C PRO A 73 -8.59 -9.01 -18.64
N LYS A 74 -8.80 -10.28 -18.30
CA LYS A 74 -9.71 -10.68 -17.20
C LYS A 74 -9.33 -10.08 -15.85
N MET A 75 -8.03 -10.05 -15.54
CA MET A 75 -7.53 -9.48 -14.28
C MET A 75 -7.55 -7.95 -14.30
N THR A 76 -7.38 -7.33 -15.48
CA THR A 76 -7.39 -5.87 -15.62
C THR A 76 -8.80 -5.31 -15.46
N GLU A 77 -9.81 -5.97 -16.03
CA GLU A 77 -11.22 -5.64 -15.83
C GLU A 77 -11.65 -5.79 -14.37
N ALA A 78 -11.26 -6.89 -13.73
CA ALA A 78 -11.51 -7.10 -12.30
C ALA A 78 -10.80 -6.06 -11.42
N ALA A 79 -9.56 -5.67 -11.77
CA ALA A 79 -8.80 -4.64 -11.06
C ALA A 79 -9.39 -3.24 -11.24
N ALA A 80 -10.05 -2.95 -12.36
CA ALA A 80 -10.76 -1.70 -12.58
C ALA A 80 -12.02 -1.59 -11.70
N ASP A 81 -12.67 -2.71 -11.37
CA ASP A 81 -13.88 -2.73 -10.55
C ASP A 81 -13.61 -2.84 -9.04
N ALA A 82 -12.48 -3.47 -8.64
CA ALA A 82 -12.10 -3.69 -7.25
C ALA A 82 -12.08 -2.43 -6.34
N PRO A 83 -11.67 -1.22 -6.80
CA PRO A 83 -11.76 -0.01 -6.00
C PRO A 83 -13.20 0.34 -5.59
N LYS A 84 -14.19 0.10 -6.45
CA LYS A 84 -15.61 0.37 -6.14
C LYS A 84 -16.13 -0.56 -5.05
N ALA A 85 -15.75 -1.84 -5.10
CA ALA A 85 -16.16 -2.83 -4.11
C ALA A 85 -15.55 -2.57 -2.72
N ARG A 86 -14.28 -2.14 -2.66
CA ARG A 86 -13.57 -1.92 -1.38
C ARG A 86 -13.70 -0.49 -0.82
N TRP A 87 -13.91 0.51 -1.68
CA TRP A 87 -13.99 1.94 -1.31
C TRP A 87 -15.33 2.60 -1.65
N GLY A 88 -16.35 1.85 -2.08
CA GLY A 88 -17.69 2.36 -2.45
C GLY A 88 -18.44 3.15 -1.38
N GLY A 89 -17.93 3.22 -0.14
CA GLY A 89 -18.44 4.08 0.93
C GLY A 89 -17.42 5.09 1.49
N VAL A 90 -16.18 5.08 1.02
CA VAL A 90 -15.13 6.02 1.46
C VAL A 90 -14.96 7.01 0.31
N GLY A 91 -15.74 8.09 0.36
CA GLY A 91 -15.82 9.13 -0.66
C GLY A 91 -14.47 9.37 -1.34
N SER A 92 -14.46 9.11 -2.64
CA SER A 92 -13.35 9.20 -3.58
C SER A 92 -12.76 10.61 -3.55
N ARG A 93 -11.87 10.86 -2.59
CA ARG A 93 -10.82 11.86 -2.67
C ARG A 93 -9.54 11.14 -3.01
N PHE A 94 -9.36 10.93 -4.32
CA PHE A 94 -8.04 11.07 -4.91
C PHE A 94 -7.67 12.55 -4.89
#